data_AF-A0A2E5WNY8-F1
#
_entry.id   AF-A0A2E5WNY8-F1
#
_cell.length_a   1.000
_cell.length_b   1.000
_cell.length_c   1.000
_cell.angle_alpha   90.00
_cell.angle_beta   90.00
_cell.angle_gamma   90.00
#
_symmetry.space_group_name_H-M   'P 1'
#
loop_
_entity.id
_entity.type
_entity.pdbx_description
1 polymer ?
#
loop_
_entity_poly.entity_id
_entity_poly.type
_entity_poly.pdbx_seq_one_letter_code
_entity_poly.pdbx_strand_id
1 'polypeptide(L)'
;MIQINERTPFYFIASVSLFITIVLSLQDIFYNNKNYSDYFPNKGYYYGKPIHDNTIMDKLAYYFSQFTHHTLFLLFFYFFSCLLNYKSEKFFKIIAPIAMTISVLYFYFLYPRQDRNLYQLTYSSFYSHFMIIFLIFGELFYIDGFTINETSHCLIFLVTGILVTLINYMIRGVWTYNMVRLDDVKGWALINQTILIMYFFSFMFYFFKPKKDDSDIPLWKYAPFYSQLVNIVFVLCYLIYN
;
A
#
# COMPACT_ATOMS: atom_id res chain seq x y z
N MET A 1 -26.55 1.60 18.13
CA MET A 1 -27.61 1.98 17.16
C MET A 1 -26.88 2.61 15.98
N ILE A 2 -27.05 2.11 14.76
CA ILE A 2 -26.38 2.70 13.58
C ILE A 2 -27.07 4.02 13.26
N GLN A 3 -26.37 5.15 13.38
CA GLN A 3 -26.84 6.44 12.91
C GLN A 3 -26.61 6.53 11.40
N ILE A 4 -27.69 6.72 10.64
CA ILE A 4 -27.62 6.94 9.19
C ILE A 4 -27.36 8.43 8.96
N ASN A 5 -26.28 8.75 8.29
CA ASN A 5 -25.94 10.10 7.87
C ASN A 5 -25.81 10.17 6.34
N GLU A 6 -25.61 11.38 5.81
CA GLU A 6 -25.41 11.64 4.37
C GLU A 6 -24.24 10.85 3.75
N ARG A 7 -23.32 10.33 4.57
CA ARG A 7 -22.10 9.60 4.17
C ARG A 7 -22.26 8.09 4.24
N THR A 8 -23.31 7.60 4.90
CA THR A 8 -23.60 6.16 4.99
C THR A 8 -23.67 5.49 3.61
N PRO A 9 -24.24 6.10 2.56
CA PRO A 9 -24.19 5.54 1.20
C PRO A 9 -22.76 5.37 0.68
N PHE A 10 -21.90 6.36 0.91
CA PHE A 10 -20.49 6.31 0.51
C PHE A 10 -19.73 5.20 1.26
N TYR A 11 -19.88 5.10 2.58
CA TYR A 11 -19.25 4.04 3.38
C TYR A 11 -19.76 2.65 3.01
N PHE A 12 -21.04 2.52 2.67
CA PHE A 12 -21.63 1.27 2.20
C PHE A 12 -21.02 0.84 0.87
N ILE A 13 -21.03 1.73 -0.14
CA ILE A 13 -20.44 1.44 -1.44
C ILE A 13 -18.95 1.10 -1.30
N ALA A 14 -18.19 1.90 -0.54
CA ALA A 14 -16.78 1.66 -0.26
C ALA A 14 -16.54 0.27 0.33
N SER A 15 -17.29 -0.09 1.37
CA SER A 15 -17.15 -1.38 2.06
C SER A 15 -17.49 -2.55 1.14
N VAL A 16 -18.58 -2.45 0.39
CA VAL A 16 -19.02 -3.51 -0.55
C VAL A 16 -18.02 -3.66 -1.69
N SER A 17 -17.60 -2.56 -2.33
CA SER A 17 -16.62 -2.60 -3.42
C SER A 17 -15.28 -3.18 -2.97
N LEU A 18 -14.80 -2.79 -1.78
CA LEU A 18 -13.56 -3.33 -1.21
C LEU A 18 -13.71 -4.83 -0.86
N PHE A 19 -14.85 -5.23 -0.28
CA PHE A 19 -15.12 -6.63 0.03
C PHE A 19 -15.16 -7.50 -1.23
N ILE A 20 -15.87 -7.07 -2.27
CA ILE A 20 -15.91 -7.76 -3.57
C ILE A 20 -14.49 -7.88 -4.14
N THR A 21 -13.71 -6.80 -4.07
CA THR A 21 -12.31 -6.81 -4.55
C THR A 21 -11.46 -7.81 -3.79
N ILE A 22 -11.59 -7.88 -2.46
CA ILE A 22 -10.89 -8.86 -1.61
C ILE A 22 -11.27 -10.28 -2.04
N VAL A 23 -12.57 -10.58 -2.18
CA VAL A 23 -13.06 -11.90 -2.58
C VAL A 23 -12.54 -12.31 -3.96
N LEU A 24 -12.65 -11.41 -4.95
CA LEU A 24 -12.16 -11.66 -6.30
C LEU A 24 -10.63 -11.85 -6.33
N SER A 25 -9.88 -11.06 -5.56
CA SER A 25 -8.43 -11.20 -5.50
C SER A 25 -7.99 -12.51 -4.83
N LEU A 26 -8.70 -12.98 -3.80
CA LEU A 26 -8.49 -14.30 -3.22
C LEU A 26 -8.80 -15.39 -4.24
N GLN A 27 -9.92 -15.28 -4.97
CA GLN A 27 -10.27 -16.23 -6.02
C GLN A 27 -9.19 -16.30 -7.10
N ASP A 28 -8.65 -15.16 -7.53
CA ASP A 28 -7.54 -15.10 -8.50
C ASP A 28 -6.31 -15.87 -7.98
N ILE A 29 -5.98 -15.81 -6.70
CA ILE A 29 -4.85 -16.55 -6.12
C ILE A 29 -5.09 -18.07 -6.11
N PHE A 30 -6.32 -18.51 -5.84
CA PHE A 30 -6.62 -19.94 -5.74
C PHE A 30 -6.82 -20.62 -7.09
N TYR A 31 -7.40 -19.91 -8.06
CA TYR A 31 -7.90 -20.51 -9.31
C TYR A 31 -7.15 -20.08 -10.57
N ASN A 32 -6.30 -19.05 -10.53
CA ASN A 32 -5.54 -18.65 -11.70
C ASN A 32 -4.31 -19.55 -11.90
N ASN A 33 -4.22 -20.17 -13.07
CA ASN A 33 -3.09 -21.03 -13.46
C ASN A 33 -2.02 -20.26 -14.25
N LYS A 34 -2.13 -18.93 -14.40
CA LYS A 34 -1.20 -18.11 -15.18
C LYS A 34 -0.05 -17.57 -14.31
N ASN A 35 1.19 -17.80 -14.74
CA ASN A 35 2.40 -17.28 -14.10
C ASN A 35 2.70 -15.84 -14.54
N TYR A 36 1.96 -14.84 -14.05
CA TYR A 36 2.45 -13.44 -14.12
C TYR A 36 3.14 -13.04 -12.81
N SER A 37 3.89 -11.94 -12.86
CA SER A 37 4.65 -11.38 -11.74
C SER A 37 3.80 -11.18 -10.47
N ASP A 38 2.51 -10.91 -10.61
CA ASP A 38 1.58 -10.64 -9.51
C ASP A 38 0.83 -11.86 -8.94
N TYR A 39 0.76 -12.97 -9.67
CA TYR A 39 0.03 -14.15 -9.21
C TYR A 39 0.91 -15.08 -8.38
N PHE A 40 0.26 -15.92 -7.58
CA PHE A 40 0.94 -17.01 -6.88
C PHE A 40 1.72 -17.85 -7.90
N PRO A 41 3.01 -18.11 -7.68
CA PRO A 41 3.82 -18.86 -8.63
C PRO A 41 3.33 -20.32 -8.66
N ASN A 42 3.09 -20.86 -9.84
CA ASN A 42 2.94 -22.31 -9.98
C ASN A 42 4.26 -22.99 -9.60
N LYS A 43 4.19 -24.23 -9.12
CA LYS A 43 5.35 -25.06 -8.78
C LYS A 43 6.45 -24.99 -9.85
N GLY A 44 7.69 -24.71 -9.45
CA GLY A 44 8.79 -24.49 -10.37
C GLY A 44 10.03 -23.94 -9.70
N TYR A 45 11.05 -23.58 -10.49
CA TYR A 45 12.30 -23.00 -9.99
C TYR A 45 12.33 -21.51 -10.33
N TYR A 46 12.32 -20.65 -9.31
CA TYR A 46 12.27 -19.20 -9.47
C TYR A 46 13.45 -18.57 -8.72
N TYR A 47 14.26 -17.79 -9.43
CA TYR A 47 15.36 -17.00 -8.85
C TYR A 47 16.30 -17.79 -7.91
N GLY A 48 16.62 -19.04 -8.27
CA GLY A 48 17.52 -19.88 -7.46
C GLY A 48 16.83 -20.64 -6.32
N LYS A 49 15.51 -20.47 -6.13
CA LYS A 49 14.72 -21.19 -5.13
C LYS A 49 13.72 -22.14 -5.80
N PRO A 50 13.74 -23.43 -5.43
CA PRO A 50 12.69 -24.35 -5.85
C PRO A 50 11.43 -24.06 -5.03
N ILE A 51 10.36 -23.66 -5.70
CA ILE A 51 9.03 -23.51 -5.11
C ILE A 51 8.32 -24.85 -5.29
N HIS A 52 8.31 -25.65 -4.22
CA HIS A 52 7.76 -27.01 -4.21
C HIS A 52 6.29 -27.07 -3.80
N ASP A 53 5.86 -26.18 -2.92
CA ASP A 53 4.59 -26.29 -2.21
C ASP A 53 3.56 -25.25 -2.68
N ASN A 54 2.37 -25.77 -2.98
CA ASN A 54 1.21 -25.03 -3.47
C ASN A 54 0.03 -25.27 -2.51
N THR A 55 0.33 -25.33 -1.20
CA THR A 55 -0.71 -25.59 -0.20
C THR A 55 -1.60 -24.37 -0.02
N ILE A 56 -2.77 -24.57 0.59
CA ILE A 56 -3.68 -23.47 0.93
C ILE A 56 -2.96 -22.43 1.81
N MET A 57 -2.12 -22.89 2.74
CA MET A 57 -1.38 -22.00 3.64
C MET A 57 -0.32 -21.17 2.90
N ASP A 58 0.37 -21.75 1.91
CA ASP A 58 1.36 -21.01 1.12
C ASP A 58 0.69 -19.91 0.29
N LYS A 59 -0.46 -20.23 -0.31
CA LYS A 59 -1.26 -19.26 -1.08
C LYS A 59 -1.76 -18.11 -0.20
N LEU A 60 -2.22 -18.41 1.02
CA LEU A 60 -2.63 -17.39 1.99
C LEU A 60 -1.44 -16.57 2.49
N ALA A 61 -0.32 -17.22 2.83
CA ALA A 61 0.89 -16.54 3.26
C ALA A 61 1.41 -15.60 2.16
N TYR A 62 1.37 -16.04 0.90
CA TYR A 62 1.70 -15.20 -0.24
C TYR A 62 0.73 -14.02 -0.40
N TYR A 63 -0.58 -14.27 -0.31
CA TYR A 63 -1.60 -13.22 -0.38
C TYR A 63 -1.33 -12.12 0.67
N PHE A 64 -1.08 -12.53 1.92
CA PHE A 64 -0.72 -11.61 3.00
C PHE A 64 0.76 -11.14 2.92
N SER A 65 1.58 -11.66 2.01
CA SER A 65 2.93 -11.12 1.77
C SER A 65 2.93 -9.93 0.79
N GLN A 66 1.76 -9.50 0.31
CA GLN A 66 1.65 -8.36 -0.58
C GLN A 66 1.05 -7.13 0.09
N PHE A 67 1.68 -5.98 -0.17
CA PHE A 67 1.23 -4.68 0.30
C PHE A 67 -0.15 -4.29 -0.22
N THR A 68 -0.45 -4.59 -1.48
CA THR A 68 -1.73 -4.30 -2.14
C THR A 68 -2.89 -4.91 -1.40
N HIS A 69 -2.76 -6.19 -1.05
CA HIS A 69 -3.77 -6.92 -0.29
C HIS A 69 -3.89 -6.39 1.14
N HIS A 70 -2.77 -6.06 1.80
CA HIS A 70 -2.80 -5.43 3.12
C HIS A 70 -3.59 -4.12 3.11
N THR A 71 -3.34 -3.25 2.15
CA THR A 71 -4.05 -1.97 2.06
C THR A 71 -5.53 -2.13 1.75
N LEU A 72 -5.90 -3.11 0.93
CA LEU A 72 -7.31 -3.42 0.67
C LEU A 72 -8.04 -3.81 1.96
N PHE A 73 -7.43 -4.68 2.77
CA PHE A 73 -7.99 -5.09 4.06
C PHE A 73 -8.08 -3.91 5.05
N LEU A 74 -7.01 -3.11 5.16
CA LEU A 74 -6.98 -1.96 6.07
C LEU A 74 -8.04 -0.91 5.71
N LEU A 75 -8.20 -0.59 4.42
CA LEU A 75 -9.25 0.31 3.95
C LEU A 75 -10.64 -0.29 4.16
N PHE A 76 -10.82 -1.58 3.90
CA PHE A 76 -12.08 -2.28 4.16
C PHE A 76 -12.48 -2.14 5.62
N PHE A 77 -11.57 -2.46 6.55
CA PHE A 77 -11.84 -2.33 7.98
C PHE A 77 -12.14 -0.88 8.38
N TYR A 78 -11.45 0.10 7.81
CA TYR A 78 -11.76 1.51 8.06
C TYR A 78 -13.19 1.87 7.64
N PHE A 79 -13.55 1.64 6.37
CA PHE A 79 -14.87 2.01 5.84
C PHE A 79 -16.00 1.21 6.49
N PHE A 80 -15.76 -0.07 6.78
CA PHE A 80 -16.72 -0.90 7.51
C PHE A 80 -16.92 -0.40 8.94
N SER A 81 -15.85 0.01 9.63
CA SER A 81 -15.96 0.62 10.97
C SER A 81 -16.72 1.94 10.91
N CYS A 82 -16.48 2.77 9.90
CA CYS A 82 -17.24 4.00 9.65
C CYS A 82 -18.74 3.73 9.44
N LEU A 83 -19.10 2.65 8.73
CA LEU A 83 -20.49 2.21 8.57
C LEU A 83 -21.14 1.80 9.90
N LEU A 84 -20.35 1.26 10.82
CA LEU A 84 -20.77 0.95 12.20
C LEU A 84 -20.71 2.17 13.15
N ASN A 85 -20.44 3.37 12.63
CA ASN A 85 -20.23 4.62 13.38
C ASN A 85 -18.98 4.65 14.28
N TYR A 86 -18.00 3.79 14.03
CA TYR A 86 -16.68 3.83 14.64
C TYR A 86 -15.66 4.46 13.68
N LYS A 87 -15.63 5.80 13.62
CA LYS A 87 -14.65 6.54 12.79
C LYS A 87 -13.35 6.74 13.57
N SER A 88 -12.24 6.25 13.01
CA SER A 88 -10.88 6.49 13.53
C SER A 88 -10.05 7.29 12.54
N GLU A 89 -10.00 8.61 12.71
CA GLU A 89 -9.24 9.49 11.79
C GLU A 89 -7.75 9.19 11.79
N LYS A 90 -7.18 8.90 12.97
CA LYS A 90 -5.77 8.53 13.09
C LYS A 90 -5.43 7.29 12.25
N PHE A 91 -6.34 6.31 12.23
CA PHE A 91 -6.16 5.10 11.43
C PHE A 91 -6.19 5.41 9.93
N PHE A 92 -7.14 6.23 9.48
CA PHE A 92 -7.18 6.64 8.07
C PHE A 92 -5.96 7.44 7.65
N LYS A 93 -5.51 8.40 8.48
CA LYS A 93 -4.32 9.23 8.20
C LYS A 93 -3.05 8.41 8.01
N ILE A 94 -2.99 7.20 8.61
CA ILE A 94 -1.91 6.23 8.38
C ILE A 94 -2.12 5.48 7.07
N ILE A 95 -3.32 4.92 6.85
CA ILE A 95 -3.60 4.04 5.71
C ILE A 95 -3.62 4.77 4.37
N ALA A 96 -4.17 5.98 4.33
CA ALA A 96 -4.37 6.72 3.09
C ALA A 96 -3.05 7.00 2.33
N PRO A 97 -1.97 7.51 2.95
CA PRO A 97 -0.69 7.68 2.26
C PRO A 97 -0.12 6.36 1.73
N ILE A 98 -0.26 5.27 2.48
CA ILE A 98 0.23 3.93 2.10
C ILE A 98 -0.52 3.44 0.86
N ALA A 99 -1.84 3.49 0.91
CA ALA A 99 -2.70 3.01 -0.17
C ALA A 99 -2.54 3.86 -1.44
N MET A 100 -2.36 5.18 -1.33
CA MET A 100 -1.97 6.03 -2.47
C MET A 100 -0.64 5.61 -3.08
N THR A 101 0.35 5.35 -2.23
CA THR A 101 1.69 4.96 -2.68
C THR A 101 1.64 3.67 -3.46
N ILE A 102 1.01 2.63 -2.92
CA ILE A 102 0.89 1.34 -3.61
C ILE A 102 0.12 1.48 -4.92
N SER A 103 -0.96 2.27 -4.93
CA SER A 103 -1.72 2.54 -6.14
C SER A 103 -0.87 3.21 -7.22
N VAL A 104 -0.03 4.18 -6.88
CA VAL A 104 0.88 4.83 -7.83
C VAL A 104 2.02 3.92 -8.26
N LEU A 105 2.62 3.16 -7.33
CA LEU A 105 3.69 2.22 -7.64
C LEU A 105 3.24 1.13 -8.61
N TYR A 106 2.00 0.66 -8.48
CA TYR A 106 1.41 -0.27 -9.44
C TYR A 106 1.41 0.31 -10.86
N PHE A 107 0.89 1.53 -11.05
CA PHE A 107 0.83 2.17 -12.37
C PHE A 107 2.20 2.57 -12.91
N TYR A 108 3.15 2.91 -12.04
CA TYR A 108 4.48 3.34 -12.45
C TYR A 108 5.40 2.16 -12.79
N PHE A 109 5.34 1.08 -12.02
CA PHE A 109 6.29 -0.01 -12.14
C PHE A 109 5.72 -1.28 -12.75
N LEU A 110 4.52 -1.69 -12.35
CA LEU A 110 3.94 -2.96 -12.80
C LEU A 110 3.21 -2.80 -14.12
N TYR A 111 2.33 -1.81 -14.23
CA TYR A 111 1.49 -1.63 -15.41
C TYR A 111 2.30 -1.53 -16.73
N PRO A 112 3.42 -0.77 -16.82
CA PRO A 112 4.20 -0.66 -18.05
C PRO A 112 4.88 -1.97 -18.49
N ARG A 113 4.96 -2.96 -17.59
CA ARG A 113 5.55 -4.27 -17.85
C ARG A 113 4.50 -5.32 -18.23
N GLN A 114 3.22 -4.96 -18.22
CA GLN A 114 2.17 -5.86 -18.67
C GLN A 114 1.97 -5.70 -20.18
N ASP A 115 1.95 -6.81 -20.91
CA ASP A 115 1.64 -6.85 -22.36
C ASP A 115 0.15 -6.57 -22.66
N ARG A 116 -0.52 -5.78 -21.82
CA ARG A 116 -1.96 -5.53 -21.88
C ARG A 116 -2.25 -4.04 -21.82
N ASN A 117 -3.18 -3.62 -22.67
CA ASN A 117 -3.70 -2.26 -22.63
C ASN A 117 -4.54 -2.02 -21.35
N LEU A 118 -4.68 -0.77 -20.93
CA LEU A 118 -5.31 -0.39 -19.67
C LEU A 118 -6.75 -0.92 -19.55
N TYR A 119 -7.49 -0.93 -20.66
CA TYR A 119 -8.87 -1.43 -20.73
C TYR A 119 -8.98 -2.96 -20.67
N GLN A 120 -7.87 -3.70 -20.78
CA GLN A 120 -7.80 -5.16 -20.70
C GLN A 120 -7.42 -5.66 -19.30
N LEU A 121 -7.14 -4.75 -18.37
CA LEU A 121 -6.88 -5.09 -16.98
C LEU A 121 -8.15 -5.64 -16.33
N THR A 122 -7.97 -6.62 -15.44
CA THR A 122 -9.10 -7.16 -14.68
C THR A 122 -9.66 -6.08 -13.76
N TYR A 123 -10.96 -6.18 -13.47
CA TYR A 123 -11.61 -5.35 -12.46
C TYR A 123 -10.85 -5.42 -11.11
N SER A 124 -10.40 -6.62 -10.70
CA SER A 124 -9.60 -6.81 -9.50
C SER A 124 -8.29 -6.01 -9.46
N SER A 125 -7.71 -5.66 -10.62
CA SER A 125 -6.42 -4.98 -10.72
C SER A 125 -6.56 -3.48 -11.02
N PHE A 126 -7.33 -3.10 -12.04
CA PHE A 126 -7.46 -1.69 -12.43
C PHE A 126 -8.46 -0.92 -11.58
N TYR A 127 -9.65 -1.50 -11.40
CA TYR A 127 -10.70 -0.86 -10.61
C TYR A 127 -10.28 -0.74 -9.14
N SER A 128 -9.58 -1.73 -8.59
CA SER A 128 -9.10 -1.66 -7.20
C SER A 128 -8.18 -0.46 -6.97
N HIS A 129 -7.21 -0.20 -7.84
CA HIS A 129 -6.24 0.87 -7.64
C HIS A 129 -6.86 2.25 -7.90
N PHE A 130 -7.69 2.38 -8.93
CA PHE A 130 -8.41 3.63 -9.22
C PHE A 130 -9.46 3.96 -8.16
N MET A 131 -10.23 2.97 -7.72
CA MET A 131 -11.22 3.17 -6.68
C MET A 131 -10.60 3.46 -5.33
N ILE A 132 -9.49 2.81 -4.97
CA ILE A 132 -8.77 3.15 -3.74
C ILE A 132 -8.41 4.65 -3.74
N ILE A 133 -7.90 5.18 -4.85
CA ILE A 133 -7.59 6.61 -4.98
C ILE A 133 -8.86 7.44 -4.76
N PHE A 134 -9.96 7.11 -5.45
CA PHE A 134 -11.23 7.82 -5.31
C PHE A 134 -11.78 7.78 -3.87
N LEU A 135 -11.75 6.62 -3.22
CA LEU A 135 -12.19 6.43 -1.84
C LEU A 135 -11.36 7.25 -0.86
N ILE A 136 -10.04 7.29 -1.07
CA ILE A 136 -9.14 8.09 -0.24
C ILE A 136 -9.46 9.57 -0.40
N PHE A 137 -9.59 10.09 -1.63
CA PHE A 137 -9.93 11.49 -1.83
C PHE A 137 -11.32 11.84 -1.31
N GLY A 138 -12.30 10.97 -1.55
CA GLY A 138 -13.67 11.12 -1.04
C GLY A 138 -13.69 11.25 0.48
N GLU A 139 -12.97 10.37 1.19
CA GLU A 139 -12.88 10.44 2.64
C GLU A 139 -12.01 11.60 3.14
N LEU A 140 -10.95 11.96 2.39
CA LEU A 140 -10.07 13.06 2.73
C LEU A 140 -10.90 14.33 2.97
N PHE A 141 -11.89 14.64 2.13
CA PHE A 141 -12.77 15.81 2.30
C PHE A 141 -13.42 15.91 3.68
N TYR A 142 -13.64 14.79 4.36
CA TYR A 142 -14.37 14.69 5.62
C TYR A 142 -13.50 14.51 6.87
N ILE A 143 -12.19 14.43 6.70
CA ILE A 143 -11.26 14.35 7.83
C ILE A 143 -10.77 15.74 8.21
N ASP A 144 -10.62 15.95 9.52
CA ASP A 144 -10.02 17.15 10.08
C ASP A 144 -8.58 17.36 9.58
N GLY A 145 -8.07 18.57 9.74
CA GLY A 145 -6.67 18.90 9.47
C GLY A 145 -5.66 17.87 9.96
N PHE A 146 -4.53 17.77 9.25
CA PHE A 146 -3.38 16.97 9.68
C PHE A 146 -2.48 17.82 10.60
N THR A 147 -1.95 17.19 11.65
CA THR A 147 -0.82 17.74 12.43
C THR A 147 0.50 17.37 11.77
N ILE A 148 1.58 18.11 12.06
CA ILE A 148 2.90 17.77 11.50
C ILE A 148 3.35 16.40 12.00
N ASN A 149 3.10 16.09 13.28
CA ASN A 149 3.44 14.80 13.85
C ASN A 149 2.73 13.63 13.15
N GLU A 150 1.46 13.81 12.76
CA GLU A 150 0.68 12.80 12.06
C GLU A 150 1.25 12.42 10.69
N THR A 151 2.03 13.31 10.05
CA THR A 151 2.70 12.99 8.77
C THR A 151 3.72 11.85 8.90
N SER A 152 4.30 11.69 10.09
CA SER A 152 5.28 10.66 10.39
C SER A 152 4.66 9.31 10.75
N HIS A 153 3.36 9.24 11.05
CA HIS A 153 2.72 7.99 11.49
C HIS A 153 2.70 6.91 10.40
N CYS A 154 2.80 7.29 9.12
CA CYS A 154 2.95 6.34 8.02
C CYS A 154 4.22 5.46 8.15
N LEU A 155 5.22 5.88 8.94
CA LEU A 155 6.44 5.12 9.21
C LEU A 155 6.24 3.89 10.09
N ILE A 156 5.19 3.85 10.90
CA ILE A 156 4.87 2.66 11.69
C ILE A 156 4.70 1.46 10.74
N PHE A 157 4.22 1.72 9.52
CA PHE A 157 4.04 0.73 8.48
C PHE A 157 5.32 0.32 7.76
N LEU A 158 6.43 1.06 7.90
CA LEU A 158 7.73 0.69 7.35
C LEU A 158 8.24 -0.61 7.98
N VAL A 159 8.03 -0.78 9.29
CA VAL A 159 8.36 -2.02 10.00
C VAL A 159 7.52 -3.19 9.50
N THR A 160 6.20 -3.00 9.39
CA THR A 160 5.27 -3.98 8.81
C THR A 160 5.68 -4.32 7.38
N GLY A 161 6.11 -3.31 6.62
CA GLY A 161 6.51 -3.45 5.25
C GLY A 161 7.80 -4.26 5.06
N ILE A 162 8.79 -4.06 5.92
CA ILE A 162 10.01 -4.88 5.95
C ILE A 162 9.65 -6.34 6.24
N LEU A 163 8.77 -6.60 7.21
CA LEU A 163 8.35 -7.96 7.56
C LEU A 163 7.63 -8.66 6.39
N VAL A 164 6.66 -7.98 5.77
CA VAL A 164 5.93 -8.48 4.58
C VAL A 164 6.90 -8.78 3.43
N THR A 165 7.87 -7.89 3.23
CA THR A 165 8.93 -8.03 2.22
C THR A 165 9.84 -9.23 2.47
N LEU A 166 10.25 -9.45 3.73
CA LEU A 166 11.05 -10.59 4.13
C LEU A 166 10.29 -11.91 3.92
N ILE A 167 9.02 -11.97 4.31
CA ILE A 167 8.17 -13.16 4.09
C ILE A 167 8.08 -13.47 2.59
N ASN A 168 7.82 -12.47 1.75
CA ASN A 168 7.72 -12.67 0.30
C ASN A 168 9.05 -13.15 -0.32
N TYR A 169 10.17 -12.59 0.14
CA TYR A 169 11.50 -13.04 -0.29
C TYR A 169 11.81 -14.48 0.16
N MET A 170 11.37 -14.88 1.36
CA MET A 170 11.51 -16.27 1.81
C MET A 170 10.70 -17.23 0.93
N ILE A 171 9.49 -16.83 0.50
CA ILE A 171 8.57 -17.65 -0.31
C ILE A 171 8.97 -17.68 -1.81
N ARG A 172 9.31 -16.55 -2.44
CA ARG A 172 9.56 -16.44 -3.90
C ARG A 172 11.00 -16.12 -4.29
N GLY A 173 11.84 -15.71 -3.35
CA GLY A 173 13.18 -15.19 -3.66
C GLY A 173 13.20 -13.78 -4.26
N VAL A 174 12.06 -13.09 -4.30
CA VAL A 174 11.92 -11.74 -4.90
C VAL A 174 11.01 -10.87 -4.06
N TRP A 175 11.25 -9.56 -4.08
CA TRP A 175 10.34 -8.58 -3.52
C TRP A 175 9.09 -8.39 -4.40
N THR A 176 8.01 -7.89 -3.78
CA THR A 176 6.67 -7.66 -4.36
C THR A 176 6.75 -7.20 -5.81
N TYR A 177 5.88 -7.76 -6.67
CA TYR A 177 5.86 -7.52 -8.12
C TYR A 177 6.98 -8.17 -8.94
N ASN A 178 7.74 -9.10 -8.37
CA ASN A 178 8.80 -9.83 -9.07
C ASN A 178 9.94 -8.90 -9.57
N MET A 179 10.10 -7.73 -8.94
CA MET A 179 10.90 -6.64 -9.51
C MET A 179 12.34 -6.59 -9.00
N VAL A 180 12.63 -7.03 -7.78
CA VAL A 180 14.00 -6.92 -7.25
C VAL A 180 14.34 -7.98 -6.21
N ARG A 181 15.58 -8.48 -6.26
CA ARG A 181 16.18 -9.30 -5.20
C ARG A 181 16.57 -8.39 -4.04
N LEU A 182 16.22 -8.75 -2.81
CA LEU A 182 16.60 -7.95 -1.62
C LEU A 182 18.11 -7.94 -1.37
N ASP A 183 18.83 -8.87 -1.99
CA ASP A 183 20.28 -8.98 -1.91
C ASP A 183 21.00 -7.94 -2.80
N ASP A 184 20.27 -7.27 -3.71
CA ASP A 184 20.82 -6.26 -4.60
C ASP A 184 20.55 -4.84 -4.10
N VAL A 185 21.52 -3.93 -4.29
CA VAL A 185 21.43 -2.49 -3.95
C VAL A 185 20.19 -1.83 -4.60
N LYS A 186 19.79 -2.33 -5.78
CA LYS A 186 18.58 -1.90 -6.50
C LYS A 186 17.28 -2.19 -5.74
N GLY A 187 17.26 -3.23 -4.88
CA GLY A 187 16.08 -3.58 -4.08
C GLY A 187 15.87 -2.58 -2.95
N TRP A 188 16.95 -2.27 -2.25
CA TRP A 188 16.99 -1.22 -1.24
C TRP A 188 16.71 0.17 -1.81
N ALA A 189 17.12 0.44 -3.05
CA ALA A 189 16.75 1.66 -3.78
C ALA A 189 15.23 1.83 -3.88
N LEU A 190 14.54 0.77 -4.32
CA LEU A 190 13.10 0.80 -4.56
C LEU A 190 12.30 0.88 -3.24
N ILE A 191 12.80 0.27 -2.16
CA ILE A 191 12.24 0.46 -0.80
C ILE A 191 12.36 1.94 -0.40
N ASN A 192 13.52 2.57 -0.58
CA ASN A 192 13.70 3.98 -0.23
C ASN A 192 12.86 4.93 -1.10
N GLN A 193 12.74 4.66 -2.40
CA GLN A 193 11.82 5.38 -3.29
C GLN A 193 10.38 5.25 -2.84
N THR A 194 9.97 4.05 -2.43
CA THR A 194 8.62 3.78 -1.89
C THR A 194 8.37 4.61 -0.63
N ILE A 195 9.31 4.64 0.30
CA ILE A 195 9.21 5.45 1.54
C ILE A 195 9.12 6.95 1.21
N LEU A 196 9.90 7.43 0.25
CA LEU A 196 9.85 8.83 -0.18
C LEU A 196 8.48 9.20 -0.76
N ILE A 197 7.91 8.33 -1.61
CA ILE A 197 6.58 8.54 -2.20
C ILE A 197 5.50 8.51 -1.11
N MET A 198 5.60 7.61 -0.13
CA MET A 198 4.69 7.57 1.03
C MET A 198 4.72 8.87 1.81
N TYR A 199 5.92 9.40 2.08
CA TYR A 199 6.08 10.70 2.72
C TYR A 199 5.48 11.81 1.89
N PHE A 200 5.78 11.85 0.59
CA PHE A 200 5.24 12.84 -0.32
C PHE A 200 3.71 12.89 -0.25
N PHE A 201 3.03 11.74 -0.28
CA PHE A 201 1.56 11.71 -0.14
C PHE A 201 1.08 12.16 1.23
N SER A 202 1.77 11.80 2.31
CA SER A 202 1.42 12.27 3.65
C SER A 202 1.54 13.80 3.77
N PHE A 203 2.61 14.38 3.22
CA PHE A 203 2.78 15.84 3.15
C PHE A 203 1.75 16.50 2.23
N MET A 204 1.45 15.91 1.08
CA MET A 204 0.42 16.40 0.18
C MET A 204 -0.92 16.53 0.90
N PHE A 205 -1.30 15.52 1.71
CA PHE A 205 -2.52 15.59 2.53
C PHE A 205 -2.45 16.65 3.62
N TYR A 206 -1.28 16.85 4.23
CA TYR A 206 -1.07 17.95 5.18
C TYR A 206 -1.26 19.32 4.52
N PHE A 207 -0.73 19.55 3.31
CA PHE A 207 -0.88 20.82 2.60
C PHE A 207 -2.28 21.06 2.03
N PHE A 208 -3.01 20.00 1.65
CA PHE A 208 -4.36 20.11 1.10
C PHE A 208 -5.45 20.34 2.14
N LYS A 209 -5.15 20.16 3.43
CA LYS A 209 -6.12 20.33 4.51
C LYS A 209 -5.80 21.54 5.39
N PRO A 210 -6.83 22.22 5.92
CA PRO A 210 -6.62 23.31 6.87
C PRO A 210 -5.86 22.75 8.08
N LYS A 211 -4.83 23.48 8.52
CA LYS A 211 -3.96 23.06 9.61
C LYS A 211 -4.80 22.98 10.89
N LYS A 212 -4.72 21.85 11.58
CA LYS A 212 -5.20 21.76 12.97
C LYS A 212 -4.20 22.54 13.82
N ASP A 213 -4.66 23.35 14.77
CA ASP A 213 -3.79 24.11 15.67
C ASP A 213 -2.89 23.14 16.43
N ASP A 214 -1.69 22.94 15.92
CA ASP A 214 -0.55 22.44 16.66
C ASP A 214 0.14 23.69 17.20
N SER A 215 0.24 23.78 18.52
CA SER A 215 1.18 24.68 19.20
C SER A 215 2.51 24.72 18.43
N ASP A 216 3.06 25.92 18.20
CA ASP A 216 4.28 26.28 17.45
C ASP A 216 5.52 25.37 17.66
N ILE A 217 5.45 24.10 17.29
CA ILE A 217 6.61 23.23 17.24
C ILE A 217 7.13 23.31 15.80
N PRO A 218 8.21 24.07 15.58
CA PRO A 218 8.75 24.23 14.25
C PRO A 218 9.22 22.88 13.70
N LEU A 219 9.00 22.67 12.41
CA LEU A 219 9.28 21.42 11.68
C LEU A 219 10.70 20.87 11.95
N TRP A 220 11.67 21.76 12.19
CA TRP A 220 13.07 21.44 12.49
C TRP A 220 13.30 20.65 13.79
N LYS A 221 12.34 20.65 14.73
CA LYS A 221 12.48 19.91 16.00
C LYS A 221 12.10 18.43 15.90
N TYR A 222 11.51 18.00 14.79
CA TYR A 222 11.16 16.59 14.60
C TYR A 222 12.39 15.80 14.10
N ALA A 223 13.24 15.37 15.03
CA ALA A 223 14.45 14.58 14.76
C ALA A 223 14.23 13.30 13.91
N PRO A 224 13.12 12.54 14.06
CA PRO A 224 12.85 11.37 13.22
C PRO A 224 12.71 11.72 11.74
N PHE A 225 12.18 12.90 11.42
CA PHE A 225 11.97 13.38 10.05
C PHE A 225 13.30 13.61 9.34
N TYR A 226 14.22 14.38 9.93
CA TYR A 226 15.51 14.66 9.30
C TYR A 226 16.39 13.44 9.20
N SER A 227 16.38 12.56 10.22
CA SER A 227 17.19 11.34 10.18
C SER A 227 16.82 10.43 9.00
N GLN A 228 15.53 10.31 8.69
CA GLN A 228 15.09 9.49 7.57
C GLN A 228 15.27 10.18 6.23
N LEU A 229 15.00 11.49 6.15
CA LEU A 229 15.20 12.25 4.92
C LEU A 229 16.68 12.26 4.51
N VAL A 230 17.59 12.42 5.48
CA VAL A 230 19.04 12.31 5.25
C VAL A 230 19.44 10.91 4.81
N ASN A 231 18.89 9.85 5.44
CA ASN A 231 19.15 8.48 5.00
C ASN A 231 18.66 8.20 3.57
N ILE A 232 17.47 8.70 3.22
CA ILE A 232 16.91 8.53 1.87
C ILE A 232 17.75 9.29 0.85
N VAL A 233 18.14 10.53 1.13
CA VAL A 233 19.03 11.33 0.25
C VAL A 233 20.39 10.66 0.11
N PHE A 234 20.96 10.16 1.21
CA PHE A 234 22.25 9.46 1.17
C PHE A 234 22.20 8.21 0.28
N VAL A 235 21.16 7.38 0.43
CA VAL A 235 21.01 6.18 -0.41
C VAL A 235 20.75 6.54 -1.88
N LEU A 236 19.91 7.56 -2.15
CA LEU A 236 19.65 8.02 -3.51
C LEU A 236 20.92 8.60 -4.17
N CYS A 237 21.72 9.38 -3.44
CA CYS A 237 23.02 9.85 -3.93
C CYS A 237 23.97 8.69 -4.21
N TYR A 238 24.09 7.73 -3.29
CA TYR A 238 24.92 6.54 -3.49
C TYR A 238 24.53 5.74 -4.75
N LEU A 239 23.23 5.69 -5.07
CA LEU A 239 22.69 5.01 -6.26
C LEU A 239 22.86 5.78 -7.58
N ILE A 240 23.03 7.10 -7.53
CA ILE A 240 23.31 7.91 -8.73
C ILE A 240 24.80 7.82 -9.09
N TYR A 241 25.67 7.62 -8.09
CA TYR A 241 27.12 7.58 -8.25
C TYR A 241 27.71 6.17 -8.46
N ASN A 242 26.91 5.10 -8.34
CA ASN A 242 27.25 3.71 -8.68
C ASN A 242 26.38 3.20 -9.84
#